data_AF-A0A9E3X378-F1
#
_entry.id   AF-A0A9E3X378-F1
#
_cell.length_a   1.000
_cell.length_b   1.000
_cell.length_c   1.000
_cell.angle_alpha   90.00
_cell.angle_beta   90.00
_cell.angle_gamma   90.00
#
_symmetry.space_group_name_H-M   'P 1'
#
loop_
_entity.id
_entity.type
_entity.pdbx_description
1 polymer ?
#
loop_
_entity_poly.entity_id
_entity_poly.type
_entity_poly.pdbx_seq_one_letter_code
_entity_poly.pdbx_strand_id
1 'polypeptide(L)'
;MLTLALALAAGAFQPLAYPGIAGPDLTHLLGSWAYLLDGLTVALVGALIAARRPQHPVGWLLCLAGLGANGEAFCQQYAIYALILHPRVLPWGIFILWLSQWLWNIPNTMLCLILMLFPTGRFLGAMWRWIARTIALGGATLVLLSMFVNEMTFSDYPNLVPNPIGLFNLHDSDLMWPFTLYTGCILLAAVSALIWRYLRAQGIERQQMKWFAYAALLDVVVGLLLEIVFPGRSWSGLAENLTVLGIPIAIAIAILQHRLFDIDLIIRRTLLYTLLSLTLAVLYFGCVLVLETVVRSLTGQAQSQWVTVLSTLAIAALFSPLRRRVQAGIDRRFYRGKYDAEQVLAAFAETVRNETDLQELSAQLVAVTRETMQPTNLSLWLKPIRTEAKELFQKQGNVSGGQL
;
A
#
# COMPACT_ATOMS: atom_id res chain seq x y z
N MET A 1 14.73 21.68 -6.11
CA MET A 1 14.51 23.14 -6.30
C MET A 1 13.41 23.41 -7.32
N LEU A 2 13.53 22.95 -8.58
CA LEU A 2 12.49 23.19 -9.59
C LEU A 2 11.11 22.65 -9.20
N THR A 3 11.03 21.41 -8.71
CA THR A 3 9.76 20.81 -8.25
C THR A 3 9.13 21.59 -7.08
N LEU A 4 9.95 22.07 -6.15
CA LEU A 4 9.49 22.89 -5.02
C LEU A 4 8.92 24.22 -5.51
N ALA A 5 9.59 24.86 -6.47
CA ALA A 5 9.11 26.10 -7.06
C ALA A 5 7.78 25.90 -7.79
N LEU A 6 7.63 24.83 -8.57
CA LEU A 6 6.38 24.49 -9.26
C LEU A 6 5.24 24.23 -8.26
N ALA A 7 5.51 23.47 -7.20
CA ALA A 7 4.50 23.18 -6.18
C ALA A 7 4.05 24.43 -5.41
N LEU A 8 5.00 25.30 -5.03
CA LEU A 8 4.69 26.58 -4.38
C LEU A 8 3.90 27.50 -5.32
N ALA A 9 4.26 27.55 -6.59
CA ALA A 9 3.55 28.34 -7.57
C ALA A 9 2.12 27.81 -7.80
N ALA A 10 1.95 26.49 -7.93
CA ALA A 10 0.64 25.86 -8.07
C ALA A 10 -0.24 26.11 -6.83
N GLY A 11 0.34 25.96 -5.63
CA GLY A 11 -0.33 26.24 -4.37
C GLY A 11 -0.74 27.70 -4.20
N ALA A 12 -0.01 28.65 -4.81
CA ALA A 12 -0.41 30.06 -4.80
C ALA A 12 -1.60 30.35 -5.73
N PHE A 13 -1.72 29.63 -6.85
CA PHE A 13 -2.85 29.76 -7.77
C PHE A 13 -4.12 29.06 -7.28
N GLN A 14 -4.02 27.96 -6.53
CA GLN A 14 -5.18 27.21 -6.02
C GLN A 14 -6.22 28.05 -5.26
N PRO A 15 -5.90 28.82 -4.21
CA PRO A 15 -6.90 29.60 -3.47
C PRO A 15 -7.46 30.76 -4.30
N LEU A 16 -6.75 31.18 -5.35
CA LEU A 16 -7.20 32.20 -6.28
C LEU A 16 -8.14 31.61 -7.35
N ALA A 17 -7.88 30.37 -7.79
CA ALA A 17 -8.65 29.55 -8.73
C ALA A 17 -10.06 29.20 -8.21
N TYR A 18 -10.16 29.01 -6.90
CA TYR A 18 -11.28 28.34 -6.24
C TYR A 18 -12.59 29.15 -6.06
N PRO A 19 -12.59 30.48 -5.86
CA PRO A 19 -13.82 31.23 -5.61
C PRO A 19 -14.75 31.38 -6.82
N GLY A 20 -14.27 31.17 -8.05
CA GLY A 20 -15.05 31.42 -9.27
C GLY A 20 -15.55 30.20 -10.03
N ILE A 21 -15.26 28.98 -9.56
CA ILE A 21 -15.89 27.74 -10.05
C ILE A 21 -17.06 27.44 -9.11
N ALA A 22 -18.24 27.18 -9.67
CA ALA A 22 -19.50 27.10 -8.92
C ALA A 22 -19.47 26.03 -7.81
N GLY A 23 -19.47 26.47 -6.54
CA GLY A 23 -19.68 25.65 -5.34
C GLY A 23 -18.39 25.26 -4.60
N PRO A 24 -18.18 25.68 -3.34
CA PRO A 24 -16.99 25.33 -2.56
C PRO A 24 -17.11 23.90 -2.04
N ASP A 25 -16.81 22.90 -2.87
CA ASP A 25 -16.69 21.53 -2.39
C ASP A 25 -15.27 21.33 -1.83
N LEU A 26 -15.06 21.71 -0.55
CA LEU A 26 -13.77 21.72 0.18
C LEU A 26 -12.86 20.52 -0.15
N THR A 27 -13.47 19.37 -0.41
CA THR A 27 -12.88 18.13 -0.91
C THR A 27 -12.05 18.28 -2.19
N HIS A 28 -12.53 19.01 -3.22
CA HIS A 28 -11.77 19.30 -4.44
C HIS A 28 -10.51 20.11 -4.14
N LEU A 29 -10.61 21.14 -3.30
CA LEU A 29 -9.45 21.95 -2.90
C LEU A 29 -8.43 21.08 -2.18
N LEU A 30 -8.89 20.32 -1.19
CA LEU A 30 -8.04 19.42 -0.41
C LEU A 30 -7.38 18.35 -1.30
N GLY A 31 -8.11 17.79 -2.27
CA GLY A 31 -7.59 16.83 -3.24
C GLY A 31 -6.46 17.41 -4.09
N SER A 32 -6.64 18.63 -4.63
CA SER A 32 -5.59 19.30 -5.41
C SER A 32 -4.35 19.62 -4.56
N TRP A 33 -4.52 20.02 -3.29
CA TRP A 33 -3.39 20.20 -2.37
C TRP A 33 -2.67 18.87 -2.08
N ALA A 34 -3.43 17.79 -1.91
CA ALA A 34 -2.87 16.46 -1.69
C ALA A 34 -2.05 15.98 -2.89
N TYR A 35 -2.51 16.23 -4.12
CA TYR A 35 -1.77 15.90 -5.34
C TYR A 35 -0.41 16.64 -5.42
N LEU A 36 -0.37 17.94 -5.07
CA LEU A 36 0.89 18.69 -5.00
C LEU A 36 1.84 18.13 -3.93
N LEU A 37 1.31 17.82 -2.75
CA LEU A 37 2.09 17.22 -1.67
C LEU A 37 2.63 15.83 -2.06
N ASP A 38 1.86 15.05 -2.81
CA ASP A 38 2.30 13.77 -3.35
C ASP A 38 3.47 13.94 -4.32
N GLY A 39 3.30 14.75 -5.36
CA GLY A 39 4.38 15.02 -6.32
C GLY A 39 5.65 15.55 -5.64
N LEU A 40 5.52 16.39 -4.60
CA LEU A 40 6.65 16.88 -3.81
C LEU A 40 7.33 15.75 -3.03
N THR A 41 6.54 14.90 -2.38
CA THR A 41 7.07 13.77 -1.62
C THR A 41 7.80 12.78 -2.52
N VAL A 42 7.21 12.45 -3.68
CA VAL A 42 7.82 11.63 -4.73
C VAL A 42 9.17 12.21 -5.16
N ALA A 43 9.25 13.51 -5.44
CA ALA A 43 10.50 14.15 -5.83
C ALA A 43 11.54 14.22 -4.70
N LEU A 44 11.12 14.48 -3.46
CA LEU A 44 12.01 14.52 -2.29
C LEU A 44 12.60 13.14 -1.99
N VAL A 45 11.76 12.11 -2.03
CA VAL A 45 12.19 10.72 -1.90
C VAL A 45 13.16 10.34 -3.01
N GLY A 46 12.83 10.70 -4.26
CA GLY A 46 13.70 10.48 -5.42
C GLY A 46 15.07 11.16 -5.24
N ALA A 47 15.07 12.42 -4.81
CA ALA A 47 16.29 13.19 -4.57
C ALA A 47 17.13 12.59 -3.44
N LEU A 48 16.50 12.12 -2.36
CA LEU A 48 17.18 11.44 -1.25
C LEU A 48 17.85 10.14 -1.72
N ILE A 49 17.15 9.34 -2.53
CA ILE A 49 17.70 8.10 -3.09
C ILE A 49 18.82 8.40 -4.07
N ALA A 50 18.66 9.38 -4.98
CA ALA A 50 19.68 9.77 -5.93
C ALA A 50 20.95 10.31 -5.23
N ALA A 51 20.79 11.07 -4.14
CA ALA A 51 21.91 11.57 -3.34
C ALA A 51 22.67 10.46 -2.61
N ARG A 52 21.96 9.46 -2.05
CA ARG A 52 22.60 8.36 -1.31
C ARG A 52 23.06 7.20 -2.20
N ARG A 53 22.44 7.02 -3.37
CA ARG A 53 22.68 5.91 -4.31
C ARG A 53 22.63 6.43 -5.77
N PRO A 54 23.63 7.23 -6.22
CA PRO A 54 23.57 7.90 -7.53
C PRO A 54 23.53 6.96 -8.73
N GLN A 55 24.07 5.74 -8.59
CA GLN A 55 24.04 4.72 -9.63
C GLN A 55 22.68 3.99 -9.75
N HIS A 56 21.75 4.23 -8.82
CA HIS A 56 20.47 3.54 -8.79
C HIS A 56 19.40 4.34 -9.58
N PRO A 57 18.84 3.79 -10.67
CA PRO A 57 17.98 4.55 -11.58
C PRO A 57 16.67 5.02 -10.95
N VAL A 58 16.15 4.30 -9.94
CA VAL A 58 14.86 4.62 -9.30
C VAL A 58 14.85 6.02 -8.67
N GLY A 59 15.97 6.50 -8.11
CA GLY A 59 16.03 7.85 -7.52
C GLY A 59 15.76 8.93 -8.56
N TRP A 60 16.38 8.81 -9.74
CA TRP A 60 16.20 9.73 -10.85
C TRP A 60 14.81 9.65 -11.48
N LEU A 61 14.26 8.44 -11.62
CA LEU A 61 12.91 8.23 -12.13
C LEU A 61 11.85 8.83 -11.20
N LEU A 62 12.02 8.73 -9.87
CA LEU A 62 11.15 9.39 -8.90
C LEU A 62 11.26 10.92 -8.97
N CYS A 63 12.46 11.48 -9.17
CA CYS A 63 12.62 12.91 -9.40
C CYS A 63 11.84 13.38 -10.65
N LEU A 64 11.94 12.63 -11.75
CA LEU A 64 11.22 12.93 -12.99
C LEU A 64 9.70 12.79 -12.81
N ALA A 65 9.25 11.76 -12.08
CA ALA A 65 7.84 11.57 -11.78
C ALA A 65 7.27 12.75 -10.99
N GLY A 66 7.92 13.13 -9.88
CA GLY A 66 7.46 14.24 -9.04
C GLY A 66 7.58 15.60 -9.73
N LEU A 67 8.54 15.79 -10.63
CA LEU A 67 8.62 16.98 -11.49
C LEU A 67 7.45 17.03 -12.49
N GLY A 68 7.14 15.91 -13.14
CA GLY A 68 6.02 15.80 -14.07
C GLY A 68 4.68 16.08 -13.39
N ALA A 69 4.44 15.47 -12.23
CA ALA A 69 3.22 15.68 -11.44
C ALA A 69 3.04 17.15 -11.01
N ASN A 70 4.06 17.76 -10.40
CA ASN A 70 3.95 19.17 -10.00
C ASN A 70 3.91 20.14 -11.18
N GLY A 71 4.60 19.81 -12.28
CA GLY A 71 4.54 20.61 -13.50
C GLY A 71 3.15 20.61 -14.11
N GLU A 72 2.52 19.43 -14.16
CA GLU A 72 1.15 19.26 -14.62
C GLU A 72 0.15 20.01 -13.72
N ALA A 73 0.22 19.82 -12.41
CA ALA A 73 -0.63 20.51 -11.46
C ALA A 73 -0.51 22.03 -11.55
N PHE A 74 0.72 22.54 -11.68
CA PHE A 74 0.97 23.97 -11.92
C PHE A 74 0.30 24.45 -13.21
N CYS A 75 0.47 23.71 -14.31
CA CYS A 75 -0.10 24.08 -15.60
C CYS A 75 -1.64 24.12 -15.55
N GLN A 76 -2.28 23.14 -14.90
CA GLN A 76 -3.73 23.14 -14.72
C GLN A 76 -4.20 24.36 -13.92
N GLN A 77 -3.60 24.62 -12.75
CA GLN A 77 -4.02 25.74 -11.89
C GLN A 77 -3.80 27.10 -12.56
N TYR A 78 -2.71 27.25 -13.30
CA TYR A 78 -2.47 28.44 -14.11
C TYR A 78 -3.51 28.61 -15.22
N ALA A 79 -3.85 27.54 -15.94
CA ALA A 79 -4.84 27.56 -17.01
C ALA A 79 -6.23 27.94 -16.48
N ILE A 80 -6.64 27.41 -15.31
CA ILE A 80 -7.88 27.80 -14.64
C ILE A 80 -7.86 29.31 -14.39
N TYR A 81 -6.81 29.82 -13.74
CA TYR A 81 -6.74 31.21 -13.35
C TYR A 81 -6.68 32.17 -14.57
N ALA A 82 -5.94 31.81 -15.62
CA ALA A 82 -5.75 32.64 -16.82
C ALA A 82 -6.92 32.59 -17.82
N LEU A 83 -7.64 31.46 -17.93
CA LEU A 83 -8.70 31.27 -18.92
C LEU A 83 -10.11 31.43 -18.34
N ILE A 84 -10.33 31.10 -17.06
CA ILE A 84 -11.66 31.10 -16.44
C ILE A 84 -11.86 32.36 -15.60
N LEU A 85 -11.00 32.60 -14.63
CA LEU A 85 -11.23 33.65 -13.62
C LEU A 85 -10.89 35.05 -14.09
N HIS A 86 -9.73 35.20 -14.73
CA HIS A 86 -9.24 36.47 -15.21
C HIS A 86 -8.82 36.39 -16.68
N PRO A 87 -9.78 36.18 -17.60
CA PRO A 87 -9.49 36.17 -19.02
C PRO A 87 -8.76 37.46 -19.42
N ARG A 88 -7.62 37.34 -20.09
CA ARG A 88 -6.75 38.44 -20.61
C ARG A 88 -5.79 39.11 -19.62
N VAL A 89 -5.77 38.74 -18.34
CA VAL A 89 -4.79 39.30 -17.39
C VAL A 89 -3.43 38.62 -17.50
N LEU A 90 -3.43 37.30 -17.71
CA LEU A 90 -2.22 36.52 -17.84
C LEU A 90 -2.04 36.00 -19.27
N PRO A 91 -0.83 36.14 -19.84
CA PRO A 91 -0.54 35.62 -21.17
C PRO A 91 -0.42 34.09 -21.14
N TRP A 92 -0.38 33.45 -22.30
CA TRP A 92 -0.05 32.02 -22.46
C TRP A 92 -1.00 31.00 -21.81
N GLY A 93 -2.20 31.39 -21.36
CA GLY A 93 -3.16 30.45 -20.75
C GLY A 93 -3.44 29.21 -21.60
N ILE A 94 -3.64 29.38 -22.92
CA ILE A 94 -3.88 28.26 -23.86
C ILE A 94 -2.64 27.38 -24.01
N PHE A 95 -1.46 27.97 -24.08
CA PHE A 95 -0.20 27.22 -24.21
C PHE A 95 0.12 26.43 -22.95
N ILE A 96 -0.16 26.99 -21.77
CA ILE A 96 0.05 26.32 -20.49
C ILE A 96 -1.00 25.23 -20.28
N LEU A 97 -2.25 25.45 -20.71
CA LEU A 97 -3.26 24.38 -20.80
C LEU A 97 -2.79 23.24 -21.71
N TRP A 98 -2.19 23.55 -22.86
CA TRP A 98 -1.63 22.53 -23.76
C TRP A 98 -0.54 21.69 -23.08
N LEU A 99 0.32 22.29 -22.25
CA LEU A 99 1.32 21.54 -21.48
C LEU A 99 0.68 20.53 -20.51
N SER A 100 -0.41 20.91 -19.82
CA SER A 100 -1.04 19.98 -18.87
C SER A 100 -1.62 18.74 -19.54
N GLN A 101 -2.01 18.82 -20.83
CA GLN A 101 -2.67 17.72 -21.54
C GLN A 101 -1.83 16.45 -21.69
N TRP A 102 -0.51 16.55 -21.56
CA TRP A 102 0.39 15.40 -21.75
C TRP A 102 1.41 15.21 -20.63
N LEU A 103 1.62 16.20 -19.77
CA LEU A 103 2.55 16.10 -18.63
C LEU A 103 2.12 15.03 -17.61
N TRP A 104 0.82 14.78 -17.44
CA TRP A 104 0.28 13.76 -16.54
C TRP A 104 0.77 12.34 -16.85
N ASN A 105 1.18 12.07 -18.10
CA ASN A 105 1.69 10.75 -18.49
C ASN A 105 3.08 10.45 -17.91
N ILE A 106 3.89 11.49 -17.64
CA ILE A 106 5.26 11.33 -17.11
C ILE A 106 5.26 10.55 -15.78
N PRO A 107 4.57 11.00 -14.71
CA PRO A 107 4.56 10.26 -13.45
C PRO A 107 4.04 8.82 -13.60
N ASN A 108 3.01 8.60 -14.42
CA ASN A 108 2.43 7.27 -14.65
C ASN A 108 3.45 6.29 -15.28
N THR A 109 4.13 6.72 -16.35
CA THR A 109 5.18 5.91 -17.00
C THR A 109 6.36 5.67 -16.07
N MET A 110 6.83 6.71 -15.36
CA MET A 110 7.97 6.59 -14.46
C MET A 110 7.67 5.63 -13.30
N LEU A 111 6.49 5.72 -12.69
CA LEU A 111 6.08 4.84 -11.59
C LEU A 111 6.12 3.37 -12.00
N CYS A 112 5.55 3.03 -13.14
CA CYS A 112 5.55 1.64 -13.60
C CYS A 112 6.96 1.13 -13.98
N LEU A 113 7.80 1.99 -14.57
CA LEU A 113 9.21 1.64 -14.83
C LEU A 113 9.97 1.40 -13.53
N ILE A 114 9.70 2.20 -12.49
CA ILE A 114 10.26 1.98 -11.15
C ILE A 114 9.86 0.61 -10.63
N LEU A 115 8.59 0.22 -10.74
CA LEU A 115 8.11 -1.10 -10.31
C LEU A 115 8.80 -2.25 -11.07
N MET A 116 9.10 -2.09 -12.36
CA MET A 116 9.85 -3.08 -13.12
C MET A 116 11.33 -3.18 -12.73
N LEU A 117 11.93 -2.07 -12.29
CA LEU A 117 13.33 -2.00 -11.90
C LEU A 117 13.55 -2.38 -10.43
N PHE A 118 12.52 -2.22 -9.60
CA PHE A 118 12.56 -2.52 -8.17
C PHE A 118 12.79 -4.01 -7.90
N PRO A 119 13.62 -4.39 -6.90
CA PRO A 119 14.36 -3.53 -5.98
C PRO A 119 15.82 -3.25 -6.39
N THR A 120 16.37 -3.95 -7.37
CA THR A 120 17.82 -3.92 -7.65
C THR A 120 18.25 -2.84 -8.65
N GLY A 121 17.30 -2.13 -9.27
CA GLY A 121 17.57 -1.15 -10.31
C GLY A 121 17.92 -1.78 -11.67
N ARG A 122 17.68 -3.09 -11.83
CA ARG A 122 17.93 -3.83 -13.07
C ARG A 122 16.70 -4.63 -13.47
N PHE A 123 16.47 -4.73 -14.78
CA PHE A 123 15.44 -5.58 -15.37
C PHE A 123 15.78 -7.07 -15.18
N LEU A 124 14.74 -7.91 -15.06
CA LEU A 124 14.87 -9.36 -14.86
C LEU A 124 15.61 -10.10 -16.00
N GLY A 125 15.63 -9.53 -17.21
CA GLY A 125 16.24 -10.13 -18.40
C GLY A 125 15.98 -9.34 -19.69
N ALA A 126 16.38 -9.90 -20.84
CA ALA A 126 16.26 -9.24 -22.14
C ALA A 126 14.79 -8.98 -22.55
N MET A 127 13.88 -9.91 -22.28
CA MET A 127 12.45 -9.74 -22.55
C MET A 127 11.86 -8.52 -21.83
N TRP A 128 12.14 -8.37 -20.53
CA TRP A 128 11.65 -7.24 -19.73
C TRP A 128 12.24 -5.90 -20.17
N ARG A 129 13.47 -5.90 -20.68
CA ARG A 129 14.06 -4.70 -21.31
C ARG A 129 13.33 -4.30 -22.59
N TRP A 130 12.94 -5.28 -23.41
CA TRP A 130 12.14 -5.02 -24.61
C TRP A 130 10.75 -4.53 -24.28
N ILE A 131 10.07 -5.14 -23.30
CA ILE A 131 8.77 -4.69 -22.80
C ILE A 131 8.86 -3.25 -22.30
N ALA A 132 9.86 -2.91 -21.49
CA ALA A 132 10.03 -1.55 -21.00
C ALA A 132 10.28 -0.54 -22.14
N ARG A 133 11.04 -0.94 -23.18
CA ARG A 133 11.28 -0.09 -24.37
C ARG A 133 10.03 0.09 -25.21
N THR A 134 9.25 -0.97 -25.45
CA THR A 134 8.02 -0.88 -26.25
C THR A 134 6.98 -0.03 -25.53
N ILE A 135 6.91 -0.13 -24.21
CA ILE A 135 6.08 0.72 -23.37
C ILE A 135 6.56 2.18 -23.41
N ALA A 136 7.87 2.43 -23.28
CA ALA A 136 8.40 3.79 -23.35
C ALA A 136 8.14 4.42 -24.73
N LEU A 137 8.31 3.65 -25.81
CA LEU A 137 7.98 4.07 -27.18
C LEU A 137 6.48 4.31 -27.34
N GLY A 138 5.62 3.41 -26.86
CA GLY A 138 4.17 3.57 -26.93
C GLY A 138 3.68 4.82 -26.19
N GLY A 139 4.19 5.05 -24.98
CA GLY A 139 3.89 6.27 -24.22
C GLY A 139 4.41 7.53 -24.91
N ALA A 140 5.62 7.51 -25.46
CA ALA A 140 6.17 8.63 -26.22
C ALA A 140 5.34 8.93 -27.47
N THR A 141 4.91 7.89 -28.21
CA THR A 141 4.02 8.04 -29.37
C THR A 141 2.68 8.65 -28.98
N LEU A 142 2.07 8.19 -27.88
CA LEU A 142 0.79 8.75 -27.41
C LEU A 142 0.93 10.20 -26.96
N VAL A 143 2.02 10.55 -26.27
CA VAL A 143 2.34 11.93 -25.91
C VAL A 143 2.54 12.79 -27.15
N LEU A 144 3.27 12.29 -28.15
CA LEU A 144 3.45 13.02 -29.41
C LEU A 144 2.11 13.23 -30.12
N LEU A 145 1.26 12.20 -30.18
CA LEU A 145 -0.08 12.35 -30.76
C LEU A 145 -0.92 13.38 -29.99
N SER A 146 -0.91 13.33 -28.65
CA SER A 146 -1.67 14.28 -27.83
C SER A 146 -1.19 15.73 -27.96
N MET A 147 0.09 15.95 -28.22
CA MET A 147 0.63 17.29 -28.49
C MET A 147 0.02 17.95 -29.74
N PHE A 148 -0.43 17.17 -30.73
CA PHE A 148 -0.85 17.66 -32.05
C PHE A 148 -2.35 17.46 -32.35
N VAL A 149 -3.15 17.10 -31.34
CA VAL A 149 -4.62 17.05 -31.39
C VAL A 149 -5.21 18.41 -31.79
N ASN A 150 -6.34 18.47 -32.50
CA ASN A 150 -6.94 19.73 -32.97
C ASN A 150 -7.59 20.52 -31.82
N GLU A 151 -8.32 19.83 -30.96
CA GLU A 151 -9.11 20.44 -29.89
C GLU A 151 -8.82 19.78 -28.54
N MET A 152 -8.66 20.61 -27.51
CA MET A 152 -8.39 20.19 -26.14
C MET A 152 -9.64 20.39 -25.29
N THR A 153 -9.98 19.37 -24.51
CA THR A 153 -11.01 19.44 -23.48
C THR A 153 -10.38 19.99 -22.21
N PHE A 154 -11.10 20.86 -21.52
CA PHE A 154 -10.69 21.35 -20.22
C PHE A 154 -11.89 21.24 -19.29
N SER A 155 -11.82 20.38 -18.28
CA SER A 155 -12.99 19.94 -17.49
C SER A 155 -13.77 21.09 -16.84
N ASP A 156 -13.10 22.18 -16.48
CA ASP A 156 -13.70 23.37 -15.88
C ASP A 156 -14.13 24.43 -16.91
N TYR A 157 -14.00 24.12 -18.21
CA TYR A 157 -14.32 25.02 -19.30
C TYR A 157 -15.37 24.38 -20.23
N PRO A 158 -16.50 25.07 -20.48
CA PRO A 158 -17.65 24.45 -21.17
C PRO A 158 -17.42 24.22 -22.67
N ASN A 159 -16.41 24.87 -23.27
CA ASN A 159 -16.14 24.79 -24.71
C ASN A 159 -14.82 24.09 -24.99
N LEU A 160 -14.73 23.45 -26.15
CA LEU A 160 -13.47 22.92 -26.68
C LEU A 160 -12.49 24.07 -26.93
N VAL A 161 -11.24 23.89 -26.50
CA VAL A 161 -10.18 24.89 -26.64
C VAL A 161 -9.30 24.48 -27.83
N PRO A 162 -9.17 25.32 -28.87
CA PRO A 162 -8.31 25.02 -30.01
C PRO A 162 -6.85 24.84 -29.58
N ASN A 163 -6.19 23.79 -30.06
CA ASN A 163 -4.78 23.56 -29.79
C ASN A 163 -3.93 24.55 -30.61
N PRO A 164 -2.98 25.28 -29.99
CA PRO A 164 -2.10 26.22 -30.69
C PRO A 164 -1.27 25.59 -31.81
N ILE A 165 -0.98 24.29 -31.72
CA ILE A 165 -0.20 23.53 -32.70
C ILE A 165 -0.95 22.31 -33.23
N GLY A 166 -2.30 22.34 -33.22
CA GLY A 166 -3.11 21.24 -33.73
C GLY A 166 -2.82 20.96 -35.21
N LEU A 167 -2.44 19.71 -35.53
CA LEU A 167 -2.15 19.26 -36.89
C LEU A 167 -3.07 18.12 -37.32
N PHE A 168 -3.47 17.27 -36.38
CA PHE A 168 -4.33 16.13 -36.63
C PHE A 168 -5.75 16.47 -36.26
N ASN A 169 -6.72 16.13 -37.13
CA ASN A 169 -8.14 16.28 -36.84
C ASN A 169 -8.64 15.19 -35.86
N LEU A 170 -8.04 15.18 -34.69
CA LEU A 170 -8.37 14.34 -33.54
C LEU A 170 -8.79 15.26 -32.40
N HIS A 171 -9.65 14.75 -31.53
CA HIS A 171 -9.93 15.34 -30.22
C HIS A 171 -9.16 14.57 -29.16
N ASP A 172 -8.86 15.19 -28.03
CA ASP A 172 -8.18 14.54 -26.92
C ASP A 172 -8.95 13.32 -26.38
N SER A 173 -10.27 13.38 -26.42
CA SER A 173 -11.18 12.27 -26.10
C SER A 173 -10.97 11.04 -26.98
N ASP A 174 -10.56 11.21 -28.25
CA ASP A 174 -10.24 10.10 -29.16
C ASP A 174 -9.01 9.30 -28.66
N LEU A 175 -8.10 9.96 -27.92
CA LEU A 175 -6.91 9.35 -27.35
C LEU A 175 -7.14 8.69 -25.98
N MET A 176 -8.30 8.90 -25.35
CA MET A 176 -8.60 8.38 -24.01
C MET A 176 -8.53 6.84 -23.94
N TRP A 177 -9.11 6.14 -24.92
CA TRP A 177 -9.03 4.68 -25.01
C TRP A 177 -7.61 4.18 -25.24
N PRO A 178 -6.83 4.70 -26.22
CA PRO A 178 -5.41 4.40 -26.35
C PRO A 178 -4.61 4.59 -25.06
N PHE A 179 -4.79 5.70 -24.34
CA PHE A 179 -4.15 5.95 -23.06
C PHE A 179 -4.59 4.97 -21.96
N THR A 180 -5.86 4.58 -21.95
CA THR A 180 -6.40 3.59 -21.01
C THR A 180 -5.79 2.21 -21.26
N LEU A 181 -5.75 1.78 -22.53
CA LEU A 181 -5.10 0.53 -22.93
C LEU A 181 -3.60 0.54 -22.61
N TYR A 182 -2.93 1.64 -22.92
CA TYR A 182 -1.52 1.84 -22.57
C TYR A 182 -1.29 1.69 -21.06
N THR A 183 -2.09 2.38 -20.25
CA THR A 183 -2.02 2.34 -18.78
C THR A 183 -2.31 0.93 -18.24
N GLY A 184 -3.30 0.23 -18.80
CA GLY A 184 -3.58 -1.17 -18.46
C GLY A 184 -2.39 -2.09 -18.80
N CYS A 185 -1.83 -1.96 -20.00
CA CYS A 185 -0.69 -2.77 -20.44
C CYS A 185 0.56 -2.54 -19.60
N ILE A 186 0.90 -1.28 -19.28
CA ILE A 186 2.07 -0.95 -18.48
C ILE A 186 1.92 -1.43 -17.03
N LEU A 187 0.73 -1.29 -16.43
CA LEU A 187 0.43 -1.82 -15.10
C LEU A 187 0.50 -3.34 -15.07
N LEU A 188 -0.11 -4.03 -16.03
CA LEU A 188 -0.04 -5.49 -16.14
C LEU A 188 1.40 -5.98 -16.27
N ALA A 189 2.22 -5.28 -17.07
CA ALA A 189 3.62 -5.60 -17.22
C ALA A 189 4.41 -5.34 -15.92
N ALA A 190 4.15 -4.24 -15.22
CA ALA A 190 4.78 -3.93 -13.93
C ALA A 190 4.43 -4.97 -12.85
N VAL A 191 3.15 -5.30 -12.70
CA VAL A 191 2.67 -6.33 -11.78
C VAL A 191 3.26 -7.70 -12.13
N SER A 192 3.24 -8.08 -13.41
CA SER A 192 3.84 -9.33 -13.86
C SER A 192 5.34 -9.38 -13.56
N ALA A 193 6.08 -8.28 -13.75
CA ALA A 193 7.50 -8.19 -13.42
C ALA A 193 7.72 -8.41 -11.92
N LEU A 194 6.92 -7.78 -11.06
CA LEU A 194 6.98 -7.92 -9.61
C LEU A 194 6.70 -9.36 -9.16
N ILE A 195 5.66 -10.00 -9.71
CA ILE A 195 5.31 -11.40 -9.40
C ILE A 195 6.44 -12.34 -9.82
N TRP A 196 6.90 -12.23 -11.06
CA TRP A 196 7.99 -13.06 -11.57
C TRP A 196 9.28 -12.88 -10.77
N ARG A 197 9.55 -11.66 -10.31
CA ARG A 197 10.68 -11.35 -9.45
C ARG A 197 10.53 -11.96 -8.08
N TYR A 198 9.37 -11.82 -7.45
CA TYR A 198 9.08 -12.41 -6.15
C TYR A 198 9.24 -13.93 -6.16
N LEU A 199 8.80 -14.60 -7.22
CA LEU A 199 8.92 -16.05 -7.38
C LEU A 199 10.38 -16.52 -7.51
N ARG A 200 11.27 -15.68 -8.05
CA ARG A 200 12.70 -16.00 -8.22
C ARG A 200 13.59 -15.46 -7.09
N ALA A 201 13.11 -14.51 -6.31
CA ALA A 201 13.90 -13.83 -5.29
C ALA A 201 14.29 -14.76 -4.13
N GLN A 202 15.55 -14.67 -3.71
CA GLN A 202 16.09 -15.37 -2.53
C GLN A 202 16.75 -14.39 -1.56
N GLY A 203 16.80 -14.76 -0.28
CA GLY A 203 17.46 -13.96 0.76
C GLY A 203 16.87 -12.55 0.92
N ILE A 204 17.74 -11.53 0.81
CA ILE A 204 17.42 -10.11 1.07
C ILE A 204 16.43 -9.54 0.05
N GLU A 205 16.55 -9.91 -1.24
CA GLU A 205 15.65 -9.41 -2.30
C GLU A 205 14.20 -9.80 -2.03
N ARG A 206 13.97 -11.02 -1.54
CA ARG A 206 12.62 -11.49 -1.18
C ARG A 206 12.03 -10.70 -0.01
N GLN A 207 12.87 -10.30 0.96
CA GLN A 207 12.42 -9.48 2.09
C GLN A 207 12.09 -8.05 1.67
N GLN A 208 12.86 -7.44 0.75
CA GLN A 208 12.54 -6.13 0.18
C GLN A 208 11.20 -6.15 -0.58
N MET A 209 10.96 -7.20 -1.37
CA MET A 209 9.70 -7.39 -2.09
C MET A 209 8.50 -7.59 -1.15
N LYS A 210 8.70 -8.26 -0.01
CA LYS A 210 7.65 -8.41 1.01
C LYS A 210 7.27 -7.08 1.67
N TRP A 211 8.24 -6.23 1.99
CA TRP A 211 7.95 -4.89 2.52
C TRP A 211 7.19 -4.02 1.52
N PHE A 212 7.63 -4.05 0.26
CA PHE A 212 6.92 -3.36 -0.81
C PHE A 212 5.48 -3.87 -0.95
N ALA A 213 5.30 -5.20 -1.05
CA ALA A 213 3.98 -5.81 -1.16
C ALA A 213 3.10 -5.53 0.07
N TYR A 214 3.70 -5.50 1.27
CA TYR A 214 3.00 -5.17 2.50
C TYR A 214 2.54 -3.70 2.51
N ALA A 215 3.42 -2.78 2.13
CA ALA A 215 3.05 -1.37 2.02
C ALA A 215 1.95 -1.17 0.98
N ALA A 216 2.09 -1.74 -0.21
CA ALA A 216 1.06 -1.67 -1.26
C ALA A 216 -0.28 -2.29 -0.81
N LEU A 217 -0.25 -3.39 -0.06
CA LEU A 217 -1.47 -3.99 0.50
C LEU A 217 -2.11 -3.08 1.55
N LEU A 218 -1.31 -2.56 2.49
CA LEU A 218 -1.79 -1.65 3.53
C LEU A 218 -2.45 -0.43 2.90
N ASP A 219 -1.82 0.10 1.87
CA ASP A 219 -2.24 1.25 1.10
C ASP A 219 -3.62 1.04 0.44
N VAL A 220 -3.78 -0.05 -0.32
CA VAL A 220 -5.08 -0.44 -0.91
C VAL A 220 -6.16 -0.64 0.15
N VAL A 221 -5.82 -1.25 1.29
CA VAL A 221 -6.77 -1.48 2.39
C VAL A 221 -7.21 -0.17 3.02
N VAL A 222 -6.28 0.76 3.28
CA VAL A 222 -6.60 2.07 3.83
C VAL A 222 -7.47 2.86 2.86
N GLY A 223 -7.13 2.88 1.57
CA GLY A 223 -7.95 3.53 0.54
C GLY A 223 -9.37 2.95 0.49
N LEU A 224 -9.50 1.63 0.48
CA LEU A 224 -10.80 0.96 0.48
C LEU A 224 -11.61 1.23 1.76
N LEU A 225 -10.96 1.25 2.93
CA LEU A 225 -11.64 1.59 4.18
C LEU A 225 -12.13 3.04 4.21
N LEU A 226 -11.35 3.99 3.68
CA LEU A 226 -11.76 5.40 3.58
C LEU A 226 -12.99 5.56 2.69
N GLU A 227 -13.00 4.90 1.51
CA GLU A 227 -14.14 4.93 0.58
C GLU A 227 -15.41 4.35 1.23
N ILE A 228 -15.24 3.25 1.95
CA ILE A 228 -16.33 2.57 2.65
C ILE A 228 -16.89 3.41 3.82
N VAL A 229 -16.03 4.10 4.59
CA VAL A 229 -16.44 4.90 5.75
C VAL A 229 -17.07 6.23 5.32
N PHE A 230 -16.66 6.78 4.18
CA PHE A 230 -17.14 8.07 3.67
C PHE A 230 -17.78 7.96 2.27
N PRO A 231 -18.83 7.14 2.10
CA PRO A 231 -19.44 6.88 0.80
C PRO A 231 -20.08 8.13 0.21
N GLY A 232 -19.85 8.39 -1.08
CA GLY A 232 -20.49 9.50 -1.82
C GLY A 232 -19.97 10.89 -1.46
N ARG A 233 -18.95 11.00 -0.59
CA ARG A 233 -18.17 12.23 -0.46
C ARG A 233 -16.96 12.15 -1.39
N SER A 234 -16.60 13.25 -2.03
CA SER A 234 -15.45 13.43 -2.92
C SER A 234 -14.08 13.34 -2.19
N TRP A 235 -13.97 12.49 -1.16
CA TRP A 235 -12.68 12.05 -0.62
C TRP A 235 -11.96 11.10 -1.57
N SER A 236 -12.59 10.63 -2.66
CA SER A 236 -11.93 9.83 -3.70
C SER A 236 -10.60 10.45 -4.11
N GLY A 237 -10.57 11.77 -4.38
CA GLY A 237 -9.32 12.47 -4.67
C GLY A 237 -8.31 12.44 -3.51
N LEU A 238 -8.71 12.63 -2.27
CA LEU A 238 -7.80 12.59 -1.11
C LEU A 238 -7.30 11.18 -0.78
N ALA A 239 -8.17 10.18 -0.85
CA ALA A 239 -7.87 8.78 -0.59
C ALA A 239 -7.00 8.22 -1.72
N GLU A 240 -7.30 8.52 -2.99
CA GLU A 240 -6.46 8.17 -4.14
C GLU A 240 -5.07 8.79 -4.00
N ASN A 241 -4.95 10.08 -3.63
CA ASN A 241 -3.66 10.75 -3.46
C ASN A 241 -2.85 10.27 -2.24
N LEU A 242 -3.50 10.02 -1.09
CA LEU A 242 -2.84 9.48 0.11
C LEU A 242 -2.36 8.05 -0.10
N THR A 243 -3.03 7.30 -0.97
CA THR A 243 -2.64 5.94 -1.37
C THR A 243 -1.34 6.01 -2.20
N VAL A 244 -1.27 6.92 -3.17
CA VAL A 244 -0.06 7.07 -4.01
C VAL A 244 1.21 7.43 -3.19
N LEU A 245 1.09 8.18 -2.09
CA LEU A 245 2.20 8.54 -1.18
C LEU A 245 2.88 7.34 -0.50
N GLY A 246 2.13 6.27 -0.23
CA GLY A 246 2.65 5.09 0.47
C GLY A 246 3.72 4.36 -0.33
N ILE A 247 3.58 4.35 -1.66
CA ILE A 247 4.42 3.58 -2.58
C ILE A 247 5.85 4.14 -2.66
N PRO A 248 6.10 5.44 -2.93
CA PRO A 248 7.44 6.03 -2.93
C PRO A 248 8.15 5.87 -1.58
N ILE A 249 7.44 6.09 -0.47
CA ILE A 249 8.00 5.96 0.87
C ILE A 249 8.42 4.51 1.13
N ALA A 250 7.58 3.54 0.77
CA ALA A 250 7.90 2.12 0.88
C ALA A 250 9.10 1.75 0.01
N ILE A 251 9.18 2.27 -1.21
CA ILE A 251 10.33 2.10 -2.11
C ILE A 251 11.60 2.68 -1.47
N ALA A 252 11.51 3.88 -0.87
CA ALA A 252 12.62 4.52 -0.18
C ALA A 252 13.14 3.67 0.98
N ILE A 253 12.23 3.20 1.83
CA ILE A 253 12.55 2.35 2.97
C ILE A 253 13.19 1.05 2.47
N ALA A 254 12.61 0.40 1.47
CA ALA A 254 13.13 -0.87 0.94
C ALA A 254 14.51 -0.74 0.27
N ILE A 255 14.79 0.39 -0.38
CA ILE A 255 16.10 0.66 -1.02
C ILE A 255 17.15 1.11 0.00
N LEU A 256 16.78 1.97 0.95
CA LEU A 256 17.72 2.62 1.87
C LEU A 256 17.99 1.81 3.14
N GLN A 257 17.02 1.04 3.66
CA GLN A 257 17.23 0.15 4.79
C GLN A 257 17.55 -1.27 4.33
N HIS A 258 18.80 -1.67 4.53
CA HIS A 258 19.19 -3.07 4.49
C HIS A 258 19.04 -3.64 5.91
N ARG A 259 18.42 -4.82 6.06
CA ARG A 259 18.12 -5.60 7.31
C ARG A 259 16.66 -5.65 7.76
N LEU A 260 15.77 -5.92 6.83
CA LEU A 260 14.32 -6.06 7.04
C LEU A 260 13.90 -7.45 7.60
N PHE A 261 14.71 -8.05 8.49
CA PHE A 261 14.63 -9.48 8.84
C PHE A 261 13.35 -9.92 9.57
N ASP A 262 12.63 -9.00 10.24
CA ASP A 262 11.45 -9.35 11.05
C ASP A 262 10.08 -9.11 10.37
N ILE A 263 10.08 -8.79 9.07
CA ILE A 263 8.85 -8.49 8.32
C ILE A 263 7.85 -9.65 8.32
N ASP A 264 8.35 -10.88 8.38
CA ASP A 264 7.51 -12.07 8.39
C ASP A 264 6.61 -12.13 9.63
N LEU A 265 7.04 -11.59 10.77
CA LEU A 265 6.22 -11.49 11.98
C LEU A 265 5.17 -10.40 11.85
N ILE A 266 5.56 -9.23 11.34
CA ILE A 266 4.68 -8.07 11.15
C ILE A 266 3.58 -8.44 10.16
N ILE A 267 3.94 -8.92 8.95
CA ILE A 267 2.98 -9.32 7.91
C ILE A 267 1.97 -10.33 8.46
N ARG A 268 2.40 -11.39 9.14
CA ARG A 268 1.47 -12.40 9.66
C ARG A 268 0.46 -11.80 10.65
N ARG A 269 0.94 -10.99 11.61
CA ARG A 269 0.05 -10.36 12.60
C ARG A 269 -0.91 -9.38 11.92
N THR A 270 -0.39 -8.50 11.07
CA THR A 270 -1.19 -7.46 10.44
C THR A 270 -2.15 -8.03 9.41
N LEU A 271 -1.74 -9.01 8.60
CA LEU A 271 -2.62 -9.64 7.59
C LEU A 271 -3.78 -10.37 8.27
N LEU A 272 -3.56 -10.97 9.44
CA LEU A 272 -4.65 -11.53 10.25
C LEU A 272 -5.62 -10.47 10.75
N TYR A 273 -5.12 -9.38 11.35
CA TYR A 273 -5.97 -8.29 11.81
C TYR A 273 -6.69 -7.58 10.66
N THR A 274 -6.02 -7.41 9.51
CA THR A 274 -6.60 -6.82 8.30
C THR A 274 -7.69 -7.71 7.71
N LEU A 275 -7.45 -9.02 7.56
CA LEU A 275 -8.45 -9.96 7.06
C LEU A 275 -9.65 -10.05 7.98
N LEU A 276 -9.42 -10.08 9.30
CA LEU A 276 -10.47 -10.03 10.32
C LEU A 276 -11.29 -8.73 10.21
N SER A 277 -10.63 -7.58 10.07
CA SER A 277 -11.28 -6.28 9.94
C SER A 277 -12.07 -6.16 8.65
N LEU A 278 -11.52 -6.64 7.52
CA LEU A 278 -12.21 -6.68 6.23
C LEU A 278 -13.43 -7.59 6.26
N THR A 279 -13.31 -8.77 6.86
CA THR A 279 -14.44 -9.70 7.01
C THR A 279 -15.54 -9.08 7.85
N LEU A 280 -15.16 -8.41 8.95
CA LEU A 280 -16.12 -7.68 9.80
C LEU A 280 -16.79 -6.52 9.06
N ALA A 281 -16.03 -5.77 8.25
CA ALA A 281 -16.57 -4.71 7.40
C ALA A 281 -17.54 -5.26 6.37
N VAL A 282 -17.16 -6.26 5.57
CA VAL A 282 -18.03 -6.89 4.56
C VAL A 282 -19.32 -7.41 5.21
N LEU A 283 -19.20 -8.03 6.38
CA LEU A 283 -20.37 -8.51 7.12
C LEU A 283 -21.26 -7.39 7.60
N TYR A 284 -20.67 -6.29 8.10
CA TYR A 284 -21.40 -5.08 8.47
C TYR A 284 -22.16 -4.49 7.28
N PHE A 285 -21.48 -4.21 6.16
CA PHE A 285 -22.11 -3.65 4.97
C PHE A 285 -23.13 -4.62 4.37
N GLY A 286 -22.83 -5.92 4.33
CA GLY A 286 -23.75 -6.95 3.88
C GLY A 286 -25.02 -7.00 4.72
N CYS A 287 -24.90 -6.97 6.05
CA CYS A 287 -26.07 -6.92 6.94
C CYS A 287 -26.87 -5.63 6.74
N VAL A 288 -26.22 -4.46 6.65
CA VAL A 288 -26.88 -3.18 6.39
C VAL A 288 -27.69 -3.24 5.10
N LEU A 289 -27.07 -3.66 3.99
CA LEU A 289 -27.70 -3.74 2.68
C LEU A 289 -28.87 -4.74 2.65
N VAL A 290 -28.71 -5.91 3.26
CA VAL A 290 -29.80 -6.91 3.36
C VAL A 290 -30.95 -6.38 4.19
N LEU A 291 -30.68 -5.79 5.36
CA LEU A 291 -31.73 -5.28 6.24
C LEU A 291 -32.46 -4.12 5.59
N GLU A 292 -31.74 -3.21 4.92
CA GLU A 292 -32.33 -2.12 4.16
C GLU A 292 -33.22 -2.66 3.02
N THR A 293 -32.78 -3.68 2.30
CA THR A 293 -33.56 -4.29 1.20
C THR A 293 -34.82 -4.99 1.71
N VAL A 294 -34.72 -5.74 2.82
CA VAL A 294 -35.85 -6.43 3.46
C VAL A 294 -36.85 -5.42 4.02
N VAL A 295 -36.37 -4.35 4.65
CA VAL A 295 -37.22 -3.29 5.17
C VAL A 295 -37.93 -2.56 4.03
N ARG A 296 -37.21 -2.20 2.95
CA ARG A 296 -37.79 -1.60 1.73
C ARG A 296 -38.86 -2.49 1.12
N SER A 297 -38.65 -3.81 1.05
CA SER A 297 -39.62 -4.74 0.47
C SER A 297 -40.86 -4.95 1.35
N LEU A 298 -40.73 -4.84 2.68
CA LEU A 298 -41.84 -5.04 3.61
C LEU A 298 -42.68 -3.78 3.87
N THR A 299 -42.07 -2.59 3.90
CA THR A 299 -42.77 -1.36 4.31
C THR A 299 -43.33 -0.54 3.17
N GLY A 300 -42.87 -0.70 1.92
CA GLY A 300 -43.43 -0.01 0.73
C GLY A 300 -43.39 1.53 0.77
N GLN A 301 -42.99 2.16 1.87
CA GLN A 301 -42.90 3.59 2.09
C GLN A 301 -41.46 3.99 2.43
N ALA A 302 -40.83 4.67 1.48
CA ALA A 302 -39.40 4.94 1.46
C ALA A 302 -38.90 6.05 2.40
N GLN A 303 -39.73 6.66 3.27
CA GLN A 303 -39.35 7.93 3.94
C GLN A 303 -39.77 8.11 5.41
N SER A 304 -40.29 7.09 6.09
CA SER A 304 -40.57 7.26 7.53
C SER A 304 -39.26 7.23 8.32
N GLN A 305 -38.89 8.37 8.91
CA GLN A 305 -37.68 8.57 9.70
C GLN A 305 -37.50 7.50 10.81
N TRP A 306 -38.62 6.97 11.33
CA TRP A 306 -38.64 5.88 12.30
C TRP A 306 -38.13 4.55 11.73
N VAL A 307 -38.41 4.25 10.47
CA VAL A 307 -37.95 3.00 9.81
C VAL A 307 -36.44 3.00 9.66
N THR A 308 -35.84 4.14 9.29
CA THR A 308 -34.39 4.30 9.24
C THR A 308 -33.78 4.13 10.63
N VAL A 309 -34.30 4.82 11.64
CA VAL A 309 -33.79 4.74 13.03
C VAL A 309 -33.90 3.31 13.58
N LEU A 310 -35.04 2.64 13.40
CA LEU A 310 -35.24 1.27 13.89
C LEU A 310 -34.33 0.27 13.17
N SER A 311 -34.11 0.45 11.87
CA SER A 311 -33.20 -0.39 11.07
C SER A 311 -31.75 -0.19 11.50
N THR A 312 -31.31 1.05 11.72
CA THR A 312 -29.96 1.35 12.23
C THR A 312 -29.75 0.76 13.63
N LEU A 313 -30.75 0.84 14.52
CA LEU A 313 -30.72 0.23 15.85
C LEU A 313 -30.66 -1.31 15.79
N ALA A 314 -31.46 -1.93 14.92
CA ALA A 314 -31.45 -3.38 14.72
C ALA A 314 -30.10 -3.87 14.18
N ILE A 315 -29.51 -3.15 13.21
CA ILE A 315 -28.17 -3.42 12.68
C ILE A 315 -27.13 -3.35 13.81
N ALA A 316 -27.15 -2.29 14.62
CA ALA A 316 -26.21 -2.11 15.73
C ALA A 316 -26.33 -3.23 16.77
N ALA A 317 -27.55 -3.69 17.07
CA ALA A 317 -27.78 -4.79 18.01
C ALA A 317 -27.31 -6.15 17.47
N LEU A 318 -27.53 -6.44 16.18
CA LEU A 318 -27.09 -7.66 15.50
C LEU A 318 -25.56 -7.70 15.27
N PHE A 319 -24.92 -6.54 15.19
CA PHE A 319 -23.48 -6.44 14.94
C PHE A 319 -22.62 -7.04 16.06
N SER A 320 -22.94 -6.76 17.32
CA SER A 320 -22.19 -7.26 18.49
C SER A 320 -22.07 -8.80 18.52
N PRO A 321 -23.17 -9.58 18.39
CA PRO A 321 -23.08 -11.04 18.39
C PRO A 321 -22.40 -11.59 17.12
N LEU A 322 -22.61 -11.01 15.93
CA LEU A 322 -21.93 -11.44 14.70
C LEU A 322 -20.42 -11.24 14.80
N ARG A 323 -19.98 -10.07 15.27
CA ARG A 323 -18.57 -9.73 15.47
C ARG A 323 -17.87 -10.77 16.33
N ARG A 324 -18.48 -11.12 17.48
CA ARG A 324 -17.91 -12.10 18.42
C ARG A 324 -17.80 -13.50 17.80
N ARG A 325 -18.78 -13.94 17.01
CA ARG A 325 -18.73 -15.24 16.33
C ARG A 325 -17.65 -15.32 15.25
N VAL A 326 -17.49 -14.25 14.47
CA VAL A 326 -16.44 -14.16 13.45
C VAL A 326 -15.04 -14.13 14.09
N GLN A 327 -14.86 -13.35 15.16
CA GLN A 327 -13.62 -13.35 15.93
C GLN A 327 -13.28 -14.74 16.47
N ALA A 328 -14.24 -15.39 17.14
CA ALA A 328 -14.03 -16.74 17.68
C ALA A 328 -13.76 -17.79 16.59
N GLY A 329 -14.39 -17.68 15.42
CA GLY A 329 -14.15 -18.57 14.28
C GLY A 329 -12.75 -18.41 13.69
N ILE A 330 -12.26 -17.18 13.57
CA ILE A 330 -10.93 -16.88 13.05
C ILE A 330 -9.85 -17.28 14.05
N ASP A 331 -10.01 -16.95 15.34
CA ASP A 331 -9.06 -17.34 16.39
C ASP A 331 -8.93 -18.87 16.45
N ARG A 332 -10.05 -19.59 16.37
CA ARG A 332 -10.05 -21.06 16.35
C ARG A 332 -9.40 -21.66 15.10
N ARG A 333 -9.49 -20.98 13.95
CA ARG A 333 -8.96 -21.48 12.67
C ARG A 333 -7.49 -21.12 12.43
N PHE A 334 -7.02 -19.99 12.95
CA PHE A 334 -5.70 -19.43 12.65
C PHE A 334 -4.73 -19.40 13.84
N TYR A 335 -5.22 -19.27 15.08
CA TYR A 335 -4.37 -19.24 16.29
C TYR A 335 -4.19 -20.60 16.97
N ARG A 336 -4.65 -21.68 16.32
CA ARG A 336 -4.65 -23.06 16.84
C ARG A 336 -3.26 -23.67 17.10
N GLY A 337 -2.16 -22.95 16.87
CA GLY A 337 -0.80 -23.45 17.12
C GLY A 337 0.08 -22.53 18.00
N LYS A 338 -0.38 -21.34 18.41
CA LYS A 338 0.40 -20.41 19.25
C LYS A 338 -0.19 -20.19 20.64
N TYR A 339 -1.51 -20.32 20.79
CA TYR A 339 -2.16 -20.22 22.09
C TYR A 339 -1.86 -21.44 22.97
N ASP A 340 -1.73 -22.62 22.36
CA ASP A 340 -1.33 -23.85 23.06
C ASP A 340 0.05 -23.70 23.69
N ALA A 341 1.03 -23.06 23.03
CA ALA A 341 2.36 -22.90 23.59
C ALA A 341 2.38 -22.03 24.86
N GLU A 342 1.64 -20.92 24.90
CA GLU A 342 1.56 -20.06 26.09
C GLU A 342 0.74 -20.69 27.23
N GLN A 343 -0.37 -21.37 26.92
CA GLN A 343 -1.16 -22.11 27.93
C GLN A 343 -0.40 -23.31 28.48
N VAL A 344 0.32 -24.04 27.63
CA VAL A 344 1.18 -25.16 28.06
C VAL A 344 2.36 -24.64 28.89
N LEU A 345 2.97 -23.48 28.53
CA LEU A 345 4.03 -22.87 29.34
C LEU A 345 3.52 -22.35 30.69
N ALA A 346 2.31 -21.76 30.71
CA ALA A 346 1.70 -21.25 31.94
C ALA A 346 1.28 -22.39 32.88
N ALA A 347 0.66 -23.45 32.33
CA ALA A 347 0.35 -24.66 33.07
C ALA A 347 1.63 -25.33 33.60
N PHE A 348 2.68 -25.42 32.78
CA PHE A 348 3.99 -25.91 33.22
C PHE A 348 4.59 -25.05 34.34
N ALA A 349 4.52 -23.71 34.25
CA ALA A 349 5.03 -22.82 35.28
C ALA A 349 4.23 -22.87 36.59
N GLU A 350 2.96 -23.28 36.53
CA GLU A 350 2.09 -23.49 37.69
C GLU A 350 2.39 -24.86 38.35
N THR A 351 2.55 -25.92 37.56
CA THR A 351 2.94 -27.25 38.04
C THR A 351 4.34 -27.27 38.65
N VAL A 352 5.32 -26.62 38.01
CA VAL A 352 6.69 -26.48 38.54
C VAL A 352 6.75 -25.72 39.88
N ARG A 353 5.75 -24.88 40.16
CA ARG A 353 5.68 -24.14 41.42
C ARG A 353 5.15 -24.99 42.59
N ASN A 354 4.45 -26.08 42.29
CA ASN A 354 3.80 -26.94 43.27
C ASN A 354 4.47 -28.31 43.43
N GLU A 355 5.23 -28.78 42.44
CA GLU A 355 5.98 -30.05 42.52
C GLU A 355 7.33 -29.86 43.24
N THR A 356 7.50 -30.50 44.39
CA THR A 356 8.76 -30.54 45.17
C THR A 356 9.69 -31.70 44.80
N ASP A 357 9.31 -32.56 43.85
CA ASP A 357 10.12 -33.70 43.39
C ASP A 357 10.86 -33.39 42.09
N LEU A 358 12.21 -33.39 42.16
CA LEU A 358 13.11 -33.10 41.05
C LEU A 358 12.97 -34.09 39.87
N GLN A 359 12.61 -35.35 40.15
CA GLN A 359 12.49 -36.39 39.12
C GLN A 359 11.22 -36.20 38.30
N GLU A 360 10.11 -35.88 38.95
CA GLU A 360 8.81 -35.65 38.30
C GLU A 360 8.84 -34.37 37.45
N LEU A 361 9.48 -33.32 37.96
CA LEU A 361 9.68 -32.04 37.27
C LEU A 361 10.54 -32.22 36.00
N SER A 362 11.57 -33.08 36.06
CA SER A 362 12.43 -33.40 34.91
C SER A 362 11.67 -34.17 33.81
N ALA A 363 10.80 -35.11 34.20
CA ALA A 363 9.98 -35.90 33.28
C ALA A 363 8.92 -35.05 32.58
N GLN A 364 8.24 -34.16 33.32
CA GLN A 364 7.26 -33.24 32.75
C GLN A 364 7.90 -32.20 31.81
N LEU A 365 9.08 -31.67 32.14
CA LEU A 365 9.80 -30.72 31.28
C LEU A 365 10.18 -31.37 29.94
N VAL A 366 10.61 -32.64 29.97
CA VAL A 366 10.88 -33.45 28.77
C VAL A 366 9.60 -33.70 27.97
N ALA A 367 8.48 -34.03 28.62
CA ALA A 367 7.20 -34.29 27.96
C ALA A 367 6.65 -33.05 27.25
N VAL A 368 6.59 -31.91 27.96
CA VAL A 368 6.13 -30.62 27.42
C VAL A 368 7.01 -30.17 26.26
N THR A 369 8.34 -30.30 26.39
CA THR A 369 9.27 -29.91 25.31
C THR A 369 9.11 -30.82 24.09
N ARG A 370 8.88 -32.13 24.29
CA ARG A 370 8.64 -33.07 23.20
C ARG A 370 7.32 -32.78 22.47
N GLU A 371 6.26 -32.45 23.21
CA GLU A 371 4.96 -32.14 22.65
C GLU A 371 4.94 -30.79 21.93
N THR A 372 5.61 -29.78 22.50
CA THR A 372 5.60 -28.41 21.96
C THR A 372 6.57 -28.21 20.80
N MET A 373 7.77 -28.81 20.87
CA MET A 373 8.85 -28.53 19.92
C MET A 373 9.13 -29.69 18.94
N GLN A 374 8.58 -30.88 19.17
CA GLN A 374 8.83 -32.11 18.39
C GLN A 374 10.30 -32.31 17.94
N PRO A 375 11.29 -32.22 18.85
CA PRO A 375 12.70 -32.35 18.48
C PRO A 375 13.05 -33.81 18.15
N THR A 376 14.00 -34.00 17.23
CA THR A 376 14.48 -35.32 16.82
C THR A 376 15.28 -36.02 17.94
N ASN A 377 15.97 -35.26 18.79
CA ASN A 377 16.70 -35.74 19.98
C ASN A 377 16.58 -34.72 21.12
N LEU A 378 16.41 -35.19 22.36
CA LEU A 378 16.31 -34.34 23.56
C LEU A 378 17.17 -34.93 24.68
N SER A 379 18.04 -34.11 25.28
CA SER A 379 18.82 -34.47 26.48
C SER A 379 18.70 -33.38 27.54
N LEU A 380 18.47 -33.78 28.79
CA LEU A 380 18.32 -32.89 29.95
C LEU A 380 19.49 -33.13 30.90
N TRP A 381 20.28 -32.09 31.16
CA TRP A 381 21.43 -32.15 32.07
C TRP A 381 21.14 -31.36 33.34
N LEU A 382 21.06 -32.06 34.47
CA LEU A 382 20.86 -31.45 35.78
C LEU A 382 22.22 -31.15 36.41
N LYS A 383 22.38 -29.95 36.99
CA LYS A 383 23.60 -29.58 37.70
C LYS A 383 23.62 -30.29 39.06
N PRO A 384 24.60 -31.16 39.35
CA PRO A 384 24.65 -31.85 40.63
C PRO A 384 24.83 -30.84 41.76
N ILE A 385 23.96 -30.93 42.78
CA ILE A 385 24.11 -30.18 44.03
C ILE A 385 25.34 -30.77 44.73
N ARG A 386 26.18 -29.88 45.27
CA ARG A 386 27.58 -30.09 45.67
C ARG A 386 27.79 -31.05 46.87
N THR A 387 26.91 -32.01 47.09
CA THR A 387 26.98 -32.97 48.20
C THR A 387 27.43 -34.36 47.75
N GLU A 388 27.16 -34.77 46.50
CA GLU A 388 27.50 -36.12 45.99
C GLU A 388 28.86 -36.23 45.28
N ALA A 389 29.55 -35.11 45.05
CA ALA A 389 30.88 -35.13 44.41
C ALA A 389 31.96 -35.84 45.27
N LYS A 390 31.68 -36.13 46.55
CA LYS A 390 32.59 -36.92 47.40
C LYS A 390 32.37 -38.43 47.30
N GLU A 391 31.16 -38.92 47.02
CA GLU A 391 30.88 -40.36 47.00
C GLU A 391 31.18 -40.99 45.62
N LEU A 392 30.93 -40.28 44.52
CA LEU A 392 31.23 -40.78 43.18
C LEU A 392 32.74 -40.86 42.88
N PHE A 393 33.56 -39.97 43.46
CA PHE A 393 35.02 -40.06 43.35
C PHE A 393 35.64 -41.16 44.22
N GLN A 394 34.98 -41.59 45.30
CA GLN A 394 35.45 -42.72 46.11
C GLN A 394 35.10 -44.09 45.49
N LYS A 395 33.98 -44.20 44.76
CA LYS A 395 33.58 -45.45 44.10
C LYS A 395 34.28 -45.71 42.75
N GLN A 396 34.71 -44.68 42.03
CA GLN A 396 35.41 -44.84 40.74
C GLN A 396 36.94 -44.93 40.85
N GLY A 397 37.53 -44.72 42.03
CA GLY A 397 38.98 -44.84 42.25
C GLY A 397 39.51 -46.27 42.42
N ASN A 398 38.66 -47.31 42.33
CA ASN A 398 39.06 -48.68 42.64
C ASN A 398 38.51 -49.75 41.69
N VAL A 399 38.62 -49.55 40.37
CA VAL A 399 38.73 -50.67 39.42
C VAL A 399 39.69 -50.27 38.29
N SER A 400 40.93 -50.72 38.46
CA SER A 400 41.99 -50.78 37.47
C SER A 400 41.69 -51.75 36.32
N GLY A 401 42.05 -51.36 35.10
CA GLY A 401 42.73 -52.25 34.15
C GLY A 401 41.91 -52.87 33.01
N GLY A 402 42.41 -52.69 31.77
CA GLY A 402 41.99 -53.44 30.57
C GLY A 402 41.65 -52.52 29.39
N GLN A 403 42.64 -51.98 28.70
CA GLN A 403 43.16 -52.46 27.39
C GLN A 403 42.33 -52.04 26.16
N LEU A 404 43.00 -51.18 25.37
CA LEU A 404 42.92 -50.88 23.92
C LEU A 404 41.60 -50.44 23.29
#